data_AF-A0A848YUH6-F1
#
_entry.id   AF-A0A848YUH6-F1
#
_cell.length_a   1.000
_cell.length_b   1.000
_cell.length_c   1.000
_cell.angle_alpha   90.00
_cell.angle_beta   90.00
_cell.angle_gamma   90.00
#
_symmetry.space_group_name_H-M   'P 1'
#
loop_
_entity.id
_entity.type
_entity.pdbx_description
1 polymer ?
#
loop_
_entity_poly.entity_id
_entity_poly.type
_entity_poly.pdbx_seq_one_letter_code
_entity_poly.pdbx_strand_id
1 'polypeptide(L)'
;MKKEYDFDKMKGRRNPYAKHLKQQVTIRIGIDVIDYFKNLAEETGIPYQNLINLYLRDCVQSNRKLSFNWRQEKAEHSVAH
;
A
#
# COMPACT_ATOMS: atom_id res chain seq x y z
N MET A 1 33.11 -22.59 18.03
CA MET A 1 32.23 -22.91 16.88
C MET A 1 31.16 -23.89 17.33
N LYS A 2 29.87 -23.61 17.12
CA LYS A 2 28.78 -24.53 17.52
C LYS A 2 28.47 -25.51 16.39
N LYS A 3 28.27 -26.76 16.79
CA LYS A 3 28.07 -27.95 15.96
C LYS A 3 26.86 -27.81 15.04
N GLU A 4 27.00 -28.34 13.83
CA GLU A 4 26.00 -28.38 12.76
C GLU A 4 24.63 -28.81 13.29
N TYR A 5 23.61 -28.04 12.92
CA TYR A 5 22.21 -28.34 13.22
C TYR A 5 21.67 -29.28 12.15
N ASP A 6 21.18 -30.43 12.57
CA ASP A 6 20.54 -31.44 11.73
C ASP A 6 19.07 -31.03 11.50
N PHE A 7 18.83 -30.24 10.45
CA PHE A 7 17.54 -29.63 10.12
C PHE A 7 16.46 -30.65 9.71
N ASP A 8 16.84 -31.90 9.41
CA ASP A 8 15.93 -32.98 8.99
C ASP A 8 14.97 -33.44 10.10
N LYS A 9 15.30 -33.21 11.38
CA LYS A 9 14.47 -33.62 12.52
C LYS A 9 13.51 -32.53 13.02
N MET A 10 13.54 -31.35 12.42
CA MET A 10 12.76 -30.21 12.89
C MET A 10 11.36 -30.22 12.25
N LYS A 11 10.33 -30.62 13.01
CA LYS A 11 8.93 -30.45 12.59
C LYS A 11 8.65 -28.95 12.39
N GLY A 12 8.63 -28.50 11.14
CA GLY A 12 8.44 -27.10 10.77
C GLY A 12 7.13 -26.54 11.32
N ARG A 13 7.21 -25.74 12.39
CA ARG A 13 6.07 -24.93 12.82
C ARG A 13 5.90 -23.78 11.82
N ARG A 14 4.73 -23.68 11.19
CA ARG A 14 4.37 -22.54 10.32
C ARG A 14 4.54 -21.25 11.12
N ASN A 15 5.39 -20.35 10.63
CA ASN A 15 5.70 -19.10 11.32
C ASN A 15 4.39 -18.29 11.54
N PRO A 16 3.95 -18.05 12.79
CA PRO A 16 2.73 -17.31 13.08
C PRO A 16 2.78 -15.86 12.58
N TYR A 17 3.98 -15.31 12.37
CA TYR A 17 4.20 -13.95 11.84
C TYR A 17 4.08 -13.87 10.31
N ALA A 18 3.90 -14.99 9.61
CA ALA A 18 3.73 -14.98 8.16
C ALA A 18 2.50 -14.16 7.69
N LYS A 19 1.51 -13.95 8.58
CA LYS A 19 0.34 -13.09 8.31
C LYS A 19 0.68 -11.60 8.23
N HIS A 20 1.82 -11.18 8.77
CA HIS A 20 2.29 -9.79 8.76
C HIS A 20 3.35 -9.55 7.68
N LEU A 21 3.64 -10.56 6.85
CA LEU A 21 4.60 -10.42 5.77
C LEU A 21 4.03 -9.48 4.70
N LYS A 22 4.83 -8.50 4.26
CA LYS A 22 4.46 -7.63 3.15
C LYS A 22 4.18 -8.48 1.93
N GLN A 23 2.99 -8.36 1.36
CA GLN A 23 2.66 -8.99 0.08
C GLN A 23 3.22 -8.12 -1.05
N GLN A 24 4.08 -8.68 -1.88
CA GLN A 24 4.57 -8.00 -3.08
C GLN A 24 3.44 -7.92 -4.11
N VAL A 25 3.06 -6.70 -4.49
CA VAL A 25 2.02 -6.43 -5.48
C VAL A 25 2.53 -5.41 -6.49
N THR A 26 2.09 -5.54 -7.74
CA THR A 26 2.34 -4.52 -8.78
C THR A 26 1.12 -3.62 -8.86
N ILE A 27 1.29 -2.33 -8.59
CA ILE A 27 0.22 -1.32 -8.64
C ILE A 27 0.65 -0.26 -9.66
N ARG A 28 -0.29 0.18 -10.51
CA ARG A 28 -0.09 1.34 -11.38
C ARG A 28 -0.35 2.61 -10.56
N ILE A 29 0.63 3.50 -10.53
CA ILE A 29 0.59 4.76 -9.78
C ILE A 29 0.91 5.88 -10.77
N GLY A 30 0.29 7.05 -10.60
CA GLY A 30 0.58 8.25 -11.39
C GLY A 30 2.04 8.70 -11.22
N ILE A 31 2.63 9.23 -12.29
CA ILE A 31 4.03 9.70 -12.28
C ILE A 31 4.19 10.85 -11.27
N ASP A 32 3.22 11.77 -11.26
CA ASP A 32 3.10 12.88 -10.31
C ASP A 32 3.11 12.41 -8.85
N VAL A 33 2.37 11.35 -8.54
CA VAL A 33 2.32 10.76 -7.20
C VAL A 33 3.66 10.13 -6.84
N ILE A 34 4.30 9.41 -7.77
CA ILE A 34 5.62 8.81 -7.54
C ILE A 34 6.66 9.89 -7.23
N ASP A 35 6.68 10.97 -8.01
CA ASP A 35 7.66 12.04 -7.85
C ASP A 35 7.45 12.81 -6.54
N TYR A 36 6.20 13.05 -6.13
CA TYR A 36 5.89 13.59 -4.81
C TYR A 36 6.50 12.75 -3.68
N PHE A 37 6.30 11.42 -3.70
CA PHE A 37 6.83 10.55 -2.65
C PHE A 37 8.35 10.36 -2.72
N LYS A 38 8.98 10.54 -3.88
CA LYS A 38 10.44 10.57 -4.00
C LYS A 38 11.03 11.81 -3.33
N ASN A 39 10.47 12.99 -3.60
CA ASN A 39 10.92 14.22 -2.95
C ASN A 39 10.73 14.12 -1.43
N LEU A 40 9.59 13.59 -0.98
CA LEU A 40 9.35 13.37 0.45
C LEU A 40 10.31 12.34 1.06
N ALA A 41 10.78 11.37 0.28
CA ALA A 41 11.79 10.40 0.73
C ALA A 41 13.17 11.06 0.92
N GLU A 42 13.54 12.01 0.07
CA GLU A 42 14.78 12.78 0.22
C GLU A 42 14.75 13.64 1.50
N GLU A 43 13.60 14.25 1.80
CA GLU A 43 13.44 15.08 3.00
C GLU A 43 13.41 14.27 4.31
N THR A 44 12.72 13.12 4.30
CA THR A 44 12.51 12.32 5.52
C THR A 44 13.55 11.23 5.74
N GLY A 45 14.34 10.90 4.71
CA GLY A 45 15.25 9.76 4.71
C GLY A 45 14.55 8.38 4.69
N ILE A 46 13.22 8.35 4.54
CA ILE A 46 12.43 7.11 4.49
C ILE A 46 12.18 6.75 3.02
N PRO A 47 12.42 5.50 2.58
CA PRO A 47 12.15 5.11 1.20
C PRO A 47 10.72 5.41 0.75
N TYR A 48 10.56 5.95 -0.46
CA TYR A 48 9.26 6.38 -1.01
C TYR A 48 8.20 5.25 -0.96
N GLN A 49 8.60 3.99 -1.18
CA GLN A 49 7.70 2.84 -1.08
C GLN A 49 7.16 2.62 0.35
N ASN A 50 8.00 2.84 1.36
CA ASN A 50 7.58 2.77 2.75
C ASN A 50 6.65 3.93 3.09
N LEU A 51 6.93 5.14 2.60
CA LEU A 51 6.06 6.30 2.78
C LEU A 51 4.67 6.07 2.17
N ILE A 52 4.59 5.58 0.93
CA ILE A 52 3.32 5.22 0.29
C ILE A 52 2.55 4.24 1.18
N ASN A 53 3.21 3.19 1.66
CA ASN A 53 2.56 2.19 2.52
C ASN A 53 2.12 2.77 3.87
N LEU A 54 2.88 3.68 4.47
CA LEU A 54 2.52 4.36 5.72
C LEU A 54 1.27 5.23 5.54
N TYR A 55 1.21 6.01 4.46
CA TYR A 55 0.03 6.82 4.14
C TYR A 55 -1.20 5.95 3.84
N LEU A 56 -1.04 4.84 3.12
CA LEU A 56 -2.13 3.88 2.91
C LEU A 56 -2.62 3.27 4.24
N ARG A 57 -1.70 2.98 5.17
CA ARG A 57 -2.05 2.46 6.49
C ARG A 57 -2.82 3.49 7.31
N ASP A 58 -2.42 4.75 7.28
CA ASP A 58 -3.15 5.84 7.93
C ASP A 58 -4.57 6.01 7.34
N CYS A 59 -4.72 5.92 6.02
CA CYS A 59 -6.03 5.91 5.36
C CYS A 59 -6.94 4.77 5.86
N VAL A 60 -6.39 3.58 6.07
CA VAL A 60 -7.14 2.43 6.62
C VAL A 60 -7.50 2.68 8.08
N GLN A 61 -6.57 3.16 8.89
CA GLN A 61 -6.80 3.42 10.32
C GLN A 61 -7.83 4.53 10.54
N SER A 62 -7.83 5.56 9.70
CA SER A 62 -8.80 6.65 9.73
C SER A 62 -10.13 6.31 9.06
N ASN A 63 -10.29 5.10 8.50
CA ASN A 63 -11.46 4.71 7.69
C ASN A 63 -11.81 5.76 6.62
N ARG A 64 -10.79 6.39 6.03
CA ARG A 64 -10.98 7.45 5.06
C ARG A 64 -11.64 6.87 3.81
N LYS A 65 -12.83 7.37 3.48
CA LYS A 65 -13.53 7.02 2.23
C LYS A 65 -13.24 8.07 1.17
N LEU A 66 -13.05 7.62 -0.07
CA LEU A 66 -12.99 8.50 -1.23
C LEU A 66 -14.29 9.31 -1.31
N SER A 67 -14.16 10.64 -1.28
CA SER A 67 -15.29 11.55 -1.48
C SER A 67 -15.46 11.78 -2.98
N PHE A 68 -16.45 11.13 -3.58
CA PHE A 68 -16.77 11.25 -5.00
C PHE A 68 -17.66 12.49 -5.25
N ASN A 69 -17.16 13.69 -5.00
CA ASN A 69 -17.94 14.93 -5.26
C ASN A 69 -17.82 15.43 -6.72
N TRP A 70 -17.44 14.58 -7.68
CA TRP A 70 -16.98 15.05 -9.00
C TRP A 70 -17.97 14.95 -10.18
N ARG A 71 -19.28 14.68 -9.98
CA ARG A 71 -20.28 14.83 -11.05
C ARG A 71 -21.73 14.66 -10.55
N GLN A 72 -22.34 15.74 -10.07
CA GLN A 72 -23.81 15.90 -10.12
C GLN A 72 -24.16 17.33 -10.53
N GLU A 73 -23.68 17.73 -11.70
CA GLU A 73 -24.30 18.84 -12.42
C GLU A 73 -24.58 18.41 -13.86
N LYS A 74 -25.88 18.39 -14.18
CA LYS A 74 -26.51 18.34 -15.51
C LYS A 74 -26.56 16.99 -16.23
N ALA A 75 -27.51 16.16 -15.79
CA ALA A 75 -28.24 15.24 -16.66
C ALA A 75 -29.71 15.71 -16.78
N GLU A 76 -29.90 16.97 -17.16
CA GLU A 76 -31.17 17.46 -17.69
C GLU A 76 -30.82 18.14 -19.00
N HIS A 77 -31.00 17.46 -20.14
CA HIS A 77 -31.28 18.08 -21.44
C HIS A 77 -31.90 17.02 -22.37
N SER A 78 -33.20 17.17 -22.58
CA SER A 78 -33.98 16.82 -23.78
C SER A 78 -34.38 15.36 -24.02
N VAL A 79 -35.49 14.95 -23.40
CA VAL A 79 -36.48 14.11 -24.11
C VAL A 79 -37.38 15.06 -24.90
N ALA A 80 -37.12 15.19 -26.20
CA ALA A 80 -38.05 15.76 -27.17
C ALA A 80 -37.63 15.31 -28.58
N HIS A 81 -38.08 14.13 -28.97
CA HIS A 81 -38.65 13.83 -30.29
C HIS A 81 -39.43 12.53 -30.23
#